data_AF-A0A371YIN0-F1
#
_entry.id   AF-A0A371YIN0-F1
#
_cell.length_a   1.000
_cell.length_b   1.000
_cell.length_c   1.000
_cell.angle_alpha   90.00
_cell.angle_beta   90.00
_cell.angle_gamma   90.00
#
_symmetry.space_group_name_H-M   'P 1'
#
loop_
_entity.id
_entity.type
_entity.pdbx_description
1 polymer ?
#
loop_
_entity_poly.entity_id
_entity_poly.type
_entity_poly.pdbx_seq_one_letter_code
_entity_poly.pdbx_strand_id
1 'polypeptide(L)' 'MSVFISTHQEGYTPKFLSLKVFMEKWIIGMQQDSYGALIFPIPNGQGILVPLHILKEDLLNEQEQYE' A
#
# COMPACT_ATOMS: atom_id res chain seq x y z
N MET A 1 -9.53 2.98 -5.49
CA MET A 1 -8.43 2.00 -5.54
C MET A 1 -8.43 1.18 -4.25
N SER A 2 -8.34 -0.14 -4.31
CA SER A 2 -8.41 -1.04 -3.13
C SER A 2 -7.07 -1.75 -2.93
N VAL A 3 -6.53 -1.70 -1.71
CA VAL A 3 -5.28 -2.40 -1.34
C VAL A 3 -5.64 -3.76 -0.74
N PHE A 4 -5.12 -4.84 -1.31
CA PHE A 4 -5.31 -6.20 -0.81
C PHE A 4 -3.99 -6.75 -0.28
N ILE A 5 -3.99 -7.26 0.96
CA ILE A 5 -2.86 -7.97 1.56
C ILE A 5 -3.07 -9.46 1.26
N SER A 6 -2.24 -10.05 0.39
CA SER A 6 -2.34 -11.47 0.07
C SER A 6 -1.49 -12.30 1.04
N THR A 7 -2.13 -13.06 1.90
CA THR A 7 -1.54 -14.28 2.49
C THR A 7 -2.60 -15.38 2.52
N HIS A 8 -2.31 -16.50 1.86
CA HIS A 8 -3.07 -17.75 1.96
C HIS A 8 -2.96 -18.29 3.39
N GLN A 9 -3.82 -17.84 4.29
CA GLN A 9 -4.09 -18.49 5.57
C GLN A 9 -5.55 -18.91 5.59
N GLU A 10 -5.82 -20.21 5.74
CA GLU A 10 -7.18 -20.72 5.91
C GLU A 10 -7.85 -19.99 7.08
N GLY A 11 -8.95 -19.28 6.80
CA GLY A 11 -9.69 -18.49 7.78
C GLY A 11 -9.35 -17.00 7.83
N TYR A 12 -8.43 -16.48 7.01
CA TYR A 12 -8.21 -15.03 6.92
C TYR A 12 -9.22 -14.37 5.98
N THR A 13 -10.19 -13.65 6.54
CA THR A 13 -11.09 -12.79 5.77
C THR A 13 -10.42 -11.43 5.59
N PRO A 14 -10.02 -11.04 4.37
CA PRO A 14 -9.42 -9.73 4.14
C PRO A 14 -10.40 -8.64 4.57
N LYS A 15 -9.92 -7.75 5.44
CA LYS A 15 -10.70 -6.59 5.87
C LYS A 15 -10.45 -5.44 4.92
N PHE A 16 -11.52 -4.71 4.60
CA PHE A 16 -11.41 -3.50 3.82
C PHE A 16 -10.56 -2.45 4.56
N LEU A 17 -9.62 -1.85 3.84
CA LEU A 17 -8.82 -0.72 4.29
C LEU A 17 -9.00 0.42 3.28
N SER A 18 -9.52 1.56 3.73
CA SER A 18 -9.66 2.72 2.86
C SER A 18 -8.30 3.32 2.54
N LEU A 19 -8.17 3.87 1.34
CA LEU A 19 -6.93 4.51 0.89
C LEU A 19 -6.49 5.64 1.83
N LYS A 20 -7.44 6.45 2.31
CA LYS A 20 -7.19 7.51 3.30
C LYS A 20 -6.59 6.95 4.59
N VAL A 21 -7.19 5.91 5.18
CA VAL A 21 -6.67 5.29 6.42
C VAL A 21 -5.31 4.64 6.17
N PHE A 22 -5.11 4.06 5.00
CA PHE A 22 -3.80 3.52 4.62
C PHE A 22 -2.73 4.62 4.62
N MET A 23 -2.96 5.75 3.94
CA MET A 23 -2.00 6.85 3.82
C MET A 23 -1.76 7.62 5.13
N GLU A 24 -2.82 7.82 5.92
CA GLU A 24 -2.76 8.64 7.15
C GLU A 24 -2.30 7.85 8.37
N LYS A 25 -2.48 6.52 8.40
CA LYS A 25 -2.14 5.70 9.58
C LYS A 25 -1.15 4.60 9.27
N TRP A 26 -1.43 3.77 8.26
CA TRP A 26 -0.62 2.58 8.00
C TRP A 26 0.76 2.94 7.47
N ILE A 27 0.87 3.82 6.48
CA ILE A 27 2.18 4.24 5.95
C ILE A 27 3.04 4.83 7.08
N ILE A 28 2.46 5.66 7.95
CA ILE A 28 3.18 6.28 9.07
C ILE A 28 3.68 5.22 10.06
N GLY A 29 2.80 4.28 10.47
CA GLY A 29 3.20 3.19 11.36
C GLY A 29 4.28 2.29 10.74
N MET A 30 4.12 1.95 9.46
CA MET A 30 5.09 1.15 8.72
C MET A 30 6.47 1.84 8.66
N GLN A 31 6.52 3.18 8.52
CA GLN A 31 7.77 3.93 8.58
C GLN A 31 8.43 3.85 9.96
N GLN A 32 7.65 3.97 11.04
CA GLN A 32 8.16 3.87 12.41
C GLN A 32 8.73 2.49 12.71
N ASP A 33 8.07 1.46 12.19
CA ASP A 33 8.48 0.06 12.35
C ASP A 33 9.56 -0.37 11.33
N SER A 34 10.09 0.56 10.53
CA SER A 34 11.12 0.31 9.50
C SER A 34 10.72 -0.72 8.44
N TYR A 35 9.43 -0.81 8.12
CA TYR A 35 8.93 -1.58 6.98
C TYR A 35 9.09 -0.83 5.66
N GLY A 36 9.01 -1.57 4.54
CA GLY A 36 8.96 -1.03 3.19
C GLY A 36 7.73 -1.53 2.43
N ALA A 37 7.47 -0.96 1.26
CA ALA A 37 6.39 -1.41 0.38
C ALA A 37 6.97 -2.06 -0.88
N LEU A 38 6.58 -3.30 -1.15
CA LEU A 38 6.93 -4.00 -2.38
C LEU A 38 5.74 -3.91 -3.34
N ILE A 39 5.92 -3.21 -4.45
CA ILE A 39 4.87 -2.97 -5.44
C ILE A 39 5.09 -3.90 -6.63
N PHE A 40 4.04 -4.60 -7.04
CA PHE A 40 4.05 -5.52 -8.18
C PHE A 40 3.26 -4.91 -9.34
N PRO A 41 3.91 -4.15 -10.25
CA PRO A 41 3.21 -3.51 -11.37
C PRO A 41 2.70 -4.53 -12.40
N ILE A 42 3.26 -5.74 -12.42
CA ILE A 42 2.82 -6.86 -13.25
C ILE A 42 2.75 -8.16 -12.41
N PRO A 43 1.77 -9.05 -12.65
CA PRO A 43 1.52 -10.22 -11.80
C PRO A 43 2.71 -11.19 -11.65
N ASN A 44 3.54 -11.33 -12.68
CA ASN A 44 4.65 -12.28 -12.73
C ASN A 44 6.03 -11.59 -12.80
N GLY A 45 6.10 -10.29 -12.51
CA GLY A 45 7.36 -9.53 -12.57
C GLY A 45 8.05 -9.40 -11.22
N GLN A 46 9.26 -8.86 -11.27
CA GLN A 46 9.98 -8.46 -10.07
C GLN A 46 9.25 -7.28 -9.41
N GLY A 47 8.99 -7.42 -8.11
CA GLY A 47 8.46 -6.32 -7.32
C GLY A 47 9.48 -5.20 -7.18
N ILE A 48 9.00 -3.96 -7.14
CA ILE A 48 9.80 -2.77 -6.91
C ILE A 48 9.64 -2.38 -5.45
N LEU A 49 10.76 -2.34 -4.72
CA LEU A 49 10.75 -1.81 -3.36
C LEU A 49 10.67 -0.29 -3.42
N VAL A 50 9.56 0.27 -2.98
CA VAL A 50 9.31 1.72 -2.97
C VAL A 50 9.42 2.24 -1.54
N PRO A 51 10.20 3.31 -1.30
CA PRO A 51 10.22 3.97 0.00
C PRO A 51 8.83 4.49 0.36
N LEU A 52 8.41 4.29 1.60
CA LEU A 52 7.05 4.61 2.05
C LEU A 52 6.67 6.09 1.91
N HIS A 53 7.63 7.01 2.03
CA HIS A 53 7.38 8.44 1.82
C HIS A 53 7.07 8.76 0.34
N ILE A 54 7.81 8.14 -0.58
CA ILE A 54 7.57 8.26 -2.03
C ILE A 54 6.22 7.66 -2.38
N LEU A 55 5.92 6.45 -1.88
CA LEU A 55 4.62 5.82 -2.13
C LEU A 55 3.45 6.70 -1.68
N LYS A 56 3.58 7.37 -0.53
CA LYS A 56 2.53 8.29 -0.03
C LYS A 56 2.35 9.48 -0.96
N GLU A 57 3.44 10.09 -1.40
CA GLU A 57 3.42 11.23 -2.33
C GLU A 57 2.80 10.82 -3.67
N ASP A 58 3.21 9.70 -4.24
CA ASP A 58 2.65 9.16 -5.49
C ASP A 58 1.14 8.92 -5.39
N LEU A 59 0.68 8.35 -4.27
CA LEU A 59 -0.75 8.10 -4.04
C LEU A 59 -1.56 9.40 -3.87
N LEU A 60 -1.00 10.43 -3.23
CA LEU A 60 -1.63 11.73 -3.10
C LEU A 60 -1.73 12.42 -4.47
N ASN A 61 -0.64 12.44 -5.23
CA ASN A 61 -0.58 13.02 -6.56
C ASN A 61 -1.57 12.33 -7.52
N GLU A 62 -1.69 11.00 -7.47
CA GLU A 62 -2.67 10.27 -8.28
C GLU A 62 -4.11 10.58 -7.85
N GLN A 63 -4.38 10.77 -6.56
CA GLN A 63 -5.71 11.12 -6.07
C GLN A 63 -6.15 12.51 -6.58
N GLU A 64 -5.25 13.49 -6.57
CA GLU A 64 -5.53 14.85 -7.05
C GLU A 64 -5.93 14.90 -8.53
N GLN A 65 -5.55 13.92 -9.35
CA GLN A 65 -5.94 13.89 -10.77
C GLN A 65 -7.44 13.62 -11.02
N TYR A 66 -8.15 13.12 -10.00
CA TYR A 66 -9.57 12.78 -10.11
C TYR A 66 -10.47 13.69 -9.25
N GLU A 67 -9.89 14.73 -8.64
CA GLU A 67 -10.61 15.83 -7.96
C GLU A 67 -10.81 17.01 -8.92
#